data_AF-A0A953AW05-F1
#
_entry.id   AF-A0A953AW05-F1
#
_cell.length_a   1.000
_cell.length_b   1.000
_cell.length_c   1.000
_cell.angle_alpha   90.00
_cell.angle_beta   90.00
_cell.angle_gamma   90.00
#
_symmetry.space_group_name_H-M   'P 1'
#
loop_
_entity.id
_entity.type
_entity.pdbx_description
1 polymer ?
#
loop_
_entity_poly.entity_id
_entity_poly.type
_entity_poly.pdbx_seq_one_letter_code
_entity_poly.pdbx_strand_id
1 'polypeptide(L)'
;MRRLSFLVVVLPIVAFASTPIEMTQEEFKMFRHWQKAMEDPRVQAMKPERQNPAIAKDAHYNLKEMMAAVKKGEAAGDLKSICEANLKEALATGAVAGRLSKVIVDTSEPHAVVYVNWANENVSQLEEEASYVAAVTAQQCPIVSTITVWAVDKADPRTRVFQALISREAAARIRPERTKDFADTRYIRLFEGVKNASKGDVIDQNTAGADGAGTEAGAAPTGNQAPTKG
;
A
#
# COMPACT_ATOMS: atom_id res chain seq x y z
N MET A 1 -3.39 4.81 -63.22
CA MET A 1 -3.33 5.58 -61.95
C MET A 1 -4.19 4.87 -60.91
N ARG A 2 -3.59 4.13 -59.97
CA ARG A 2 -4.31 3.43 -58.88
C ARG A 2 -4.05 4.20 -57.59
N ARG A 3 -5.08 4.85 -57.05
CA ARG A 3 -5.05 5.48 -55.73
C ARG A 3 -5.44 4.43 -54.69
N LEU A 4 -4.48 4.00 -53.86
CA LEU A 4 -4.76 3.24 -52.65
C LEU A 4 -5.19 4.22 -51.56
N SER A 5 -6.47 4.18 -51.19
CA SER A 5 -6.98 4.85 -50.00
C SER A 5 -6.65 4.00 -48.77
N PHE A 6 -5.78 4.50 -47.90
CA PHE A 6 -5.55 3.93 -46.58
C PHE A 6 -6.74 4.28 -45.67
N LEU A 7 -7.48 3.26 -45.24
CA LEU A 7 -8.52 3.37 -44.22
C LEU A 7 -7.81 3.37 -42.85
N VAL A 8 -7.70 4.53 -42.21
CA VAL A 8 -7.22 4.66 -40.83
C VAL A 8 -8.37 4.30 -39.89
N VAL A 9 -8.29 3.13 -39.25
CA VAL A 9 -9.21 2.74 -38.18
C VAL A 9 -8.73 3.41 -36.89
N VAL A 10 -9.41 4.49 -36.49
CA VAL A 10 -9.23 5.12 -35.18
C VAL A 10 -9.97 4.26 -34.16
N LEU A 11 -9.25 3.39 -33.45
CA LEU A 11 -9.82 2.69 -32.29
C LEU A 11 -10.07 3.70 -31.17
N PRO A 12 -11.24 3.66 -30.50
CA PRO A 12 -11.48 4.49 -29.33
C PRO A 12 -10.53 4.06 -28.21
N ILE A 13 -9.69 4.98 -27.76
CA ILE A 13 -8.94 4.84 -26.52
C ILE A 13 -10.00 4.83 -25.42
N VAL A 14 -10.26 3.65 -24.86
CA VAL A 14 -11.06 3.55 -23.64
C VAL A 14 -10.23 4.21 -22.55
N ALA A 15 -10.58 5.44 -22.20
CA ALA A 15 -10.09 6.07 -20.99
C ALA A 15 -10.69 5.27 -19.82
N PHE A 16 -9.91 4.33 -19.30
CA PHE A 16 -10.27 3.61 -18.08
C PHE A 16 -10.24 4.63 -16.94
N ALA A 17 -11.39 4.78 -16.28
CA ALA A 17 -11.57 5.74 -15.21
C ALA A 17 -11.33 5.02 -13.89
N SER A 18 -10.26 5.39 -13.19
CA SER A 18 -10.01 5.00 -11.80
C SER A 18 -11.29 5.20 -10.98
N THR A 19 -11.68 4.19 -10.19
CA THR A 19 -12.87 4.32 -9.34
C THR A 19 -12.58 5.37 -8.26
N PRO A 20 -13.38 6.45 -8.16
CA PRO A 20 -13.13 7.51 -7.19
C PRO A 20 -13.20 6.98 -5.75
N ILE A 21 -12.24 7.38 -4.93
CA ILE A 21 -12.23 7.09 -3.49
C ILE A 21 -12.50 8.38 -2.74
N GLU A 22 -13.74 8.56 -2.27
CA GLU A 22 -14.20 9.76 -1.56
C GLU A 22 -13.90 9.71 -0.05
N MET A 23 -12.72 9.18 0.29
CA MET A 23 -12.26 9.03 1.67
C MET A 23 -10.79 9.44 1.76
N THR A 24 -10.51 10.33 2.71
CA THR A 24 -9.15 10.72 3.06
C THR A 24 -8.50 9.71 4.00
N GLN A 25 -7.17 9.75 4.10
CA GLN A 25 -6.38 8.97 5.07
C GLN A 25 -6.87 9.12 6.52
N GLU A 26 -7.17 10.33 6.97
CA GLU A 26 -7.64 10.55 8.35
C GLU A 26 -9.06 10.00 8.57
N GLU A 27 -9.96 10.16 7.59
CA GLU A 27 -11.30 9.56 7.67
C GLU A 27 -11.22 8.03 7.69
N PHE A 28 -10.34 7.43 6.88
CA PHE A 28 -10.09 5.99 6.89
C PHE A 28 -9.57 5.53 8.27
N LYS A 29 -8.62 6.26 8.85
CA LYS A 29 -8.09 5.97 10.18
C LYS A 29 -9.18 6.03 11.26
N MET A 30 -10.03 7.06 11.23
CA MET A 30 -11.18 7.18 12.15
C MET A 30 -12.13 5.98 12.01
N PHE A 31 -12.47 5.61 10.76
CA PHE A 31 -13.34 4.48 10.47
C PHE A 31 -12.78 3.15 10.98
N ARG A 32 -11.49 2.87 10.71
CA ARG A 32 -10.84 1.63 11.15
C ARG A 32 -10.67 1.56 12.68
N HIS A 33 -10.34 2.67 13.34
CA HIS A 33 -10.34 2.73 14.80
C HIS A 33 -11.72 2.41 15.37
N TRP A 34 -12.78 2.97 14.78
CA TRP A 34 -14.14 2.67 15.20
C TRP A 34 -14.49 1.17 15.03
N GLN A 35 -14.18 0.57 13.88
CA GLN A 35 -14.44 -0.86 13.65
C GLN A 35 -13.72 -1.75 14.69
N LYS A 36 -12.42 -1.51 14.93
CA LYS A 36 -11.66 -2.25 15.94
C LYS A 36 -12.20 -2.04 17.34
N ALA A 37 -12.61 -0.82 17.70
CA ALA A 37 -13.15 -0.54 19.01
C ALA A 37 -14.51 -1.20 19.23
N MET A 38 -15.33 -1.37 18.19
CA MET A 38 -16.59 -2.12 18.26
C MET A 38 -16.38 -3.62 18.48
N GLU A 39 -15.19 -4.15 18.19
CA GLU A 39 -14.79 -5.53 18.50
C GLU A 39 -14.27 -5.68 19.94
N ASP A 40 -13.97 -4.59 20.65
CA ASP A 40 -13.48 -4.63 22.04
C ASP A 40 -14.61 -5.04 23.01
N PRO A 41 -14.44 -6.11 23.82
CA PRO A 41 -15.44 -6.56 24.79
C PRO A 41 -15.89 -5.47 25.77
N ARG A 42 -15.00 -4.52 26.11
CA ARG A 42 -15.31 -3.41 27.02
C ARG A 42 -16.30 -2.43 26.41
N VAL A 43 -16.20 -2.18 25.10
CA VAL A 43 -17.13 -1.34 24.34
C VAL A 43 -18.45 -2.07 24.14
N GLN A 44 -18.40 -3.37 23.81
CA GLN A 44 -19.60 -4.20 23.67
C GLN A 44 -20.42 -4.31 24.96
N ALA A 45 -19.76 -4.28 26.12
CA ALA A 45 -20.42 -4.26 27.42
C ALA A 45 -21.07 -2.90 27.77
N MET A 46 -20.78 -1.83 27.03
CA MET A 46 -21.43 -0.52 27.22
C MET A 46 -22.83 -0.50 26.59
N LYS A 47 -23.69 0.39 27.09
CA LYS A 47 -24.98 0.66 26.44
C LYS A 47 -24.75 1.24 25.04
N PRO A 48 -25.56 0.89 24.01
CA PRO A 48 -25.35 1.33 22.62
C PRO A 48 -25.17 2.84 22.46
N GLU A 49 -25.95 3.65 23.19
CA GLU A 49 -25.90 5.11 23.15
C GLU A 49 -24.58 5.70 23.70
N ARG A 50 -23.79 4.90 24.43
CA ARG A 50 -22.51 5.32 25.03
C ARG A 50 -21.29 4.82 24.28
N GLN A 51 -21.44 3.86 23.37
CA GLN A 51 -20.32 3.25 22.63
C GLN A 51 -19.58 4.30 21.80
N ASN A 52 -20.25 4.94 20.84
CA ASN A 52 -19.61 5.91 19.95
C ASN A 52 -18.98 7.12 20.69
N PRO A 53 -19.64 7.75 21.68
CA PRO A 53 -18.99 8.79 22.49
C PRO A 53 -17.75 8.31 23.24
N ALA A 54 -17.75 7.07 23.75
CA ALA A 54 -16.60 6.50 24.45
C ALA A 54 -15.43 6.25 23.49
N ILE A 55 -15.71 5.65 22.32
CA ILE A 55 -14.70 5.41 21.26
C ILE A 55 -14.08 6.73 20.80
N ALA A 56 -14.90 7.74 20.49
CA ALA A 56 -14.42 9.04 20.06
C ALA A 56 -13.54 9.71 21.12
N LYS A 57 -13.93 9.63 22.40
CA LYS A 57 -13.15 10.19 23.51
C LYS A 57 -11.80 9.48 23.68
N ASP A 58 -11.78 8.15 23.62
CA ASP A 58 -10.57 7.32 23.78
C ASP A 58 -9.57 7.59 22.65
N ALA A 59 -10.06 7.66 21.41
CA ALA A 59 -9.24 7.95 20.24
C ALA A 59 -8.96 9.45 20.01
N HIS A 60 -9.40 10.32 20.93
CA HIS A 60 -9.27 11.78 20.84
C HIS A 60 -9.86 12.41 19.57
N TYR A 61 -10.96 11.84 19.05
CA TYR A 61 -11.67 12.36 17.88
C TYR A 61 -12.87 13.21 18.25
N ASN A 62 -13.22 14.15 17.38
CA ASN A 62 -14.53 14.77 17.42
C ASN A 62 -15.59 13.74 17.02
N LEU A 63 -16.61 13.53 17.87
CA LEU A 63 -17.66 12.54 17.62
C LEU A 63 -18.39 12.75 16.28
N LYS A 64 -18.67 14.01 15.92
CA LYS A 64 -19.37 14.33 14.67
C LYS A 64 -18.52 13.98 13.45
N GLU A 65 -17.23 14.29 13.50
CA GLU A 65 -16.28 13.99 12.42
C GLU A 65 -16.06 12.48 12.28
N MET A 66 -15.86 11.77 13.40
CA MET A 66 -15.72 10.32 13.42
C MET A 66 -16.96 9.64 12.83
N MET A 67 -18.17 10.04 13.21
CA MET A 67 -19.40 9.46 12.66
C MET A 67 -19.61 9.79 11.18
N ALA A 68 -19.15 10.95 10.70
CA ALA A 68 -19.15 11.27 9.28
C ALA A 68 -18.18 10.35 8.50
N ALA A 69 -16.99 10.09 9.05
CA ALA A 69 -16.01 9.17 8.49
C ALA A 69 -16.53 7.72 8.48
N VAL A 70 -17.19 7.27 9.56
CA VAL A 70 -17.83 5.94 9.63
C VAL A 70 -18.87 5.78 8.53
N LYS A 71 -19.79 6.75 8.39
CA LYS A 71 -20.81 6.72 7.32
C LYS A 71 -20.18 6.65 5.92
N LYS A 72 -19.09 7.40 5.69
CA LYS A 72 -18.36 7.31 4.42
C LYS A 72 -17.73 5.94 4.22
N GLY A 73 -17.13 5.36 5.25
CA GLY A 73 -16.47 4.05 5.20
C GLY A 73 -17.42 2.91 4.91
N GLU A 74 -18.59 2.92 5.57
CA GLU A 74 -19.66 1.96 5.33
C GLU A 74 -20.21 2.06 3.89
N ALA A 75 -20.26 3.27 3.31
CA ALA A 75 -20.71 3.49 1.95
C ALA A 75 -19.65 3.19 0.88
N ALA A 76 -18.36 3.22 1.23
CA ALA A 76 -17.26 3.09 0.28
C ALA A 76 -17.01 1.65 -0.21
N GLY A 77 -17.58 0.65 0.46
CA GLY A 77 -17.40 -0.76 0.11
C GLY A 77 -15.97 -1.27 0.34
N ASP A 78 -15.50 -2.15 -0.54
CA ASP A 78 -14.18 -2.77 -0.43
C ASP A 78 -13.05 -1.84 -0.94
N LEU A 79 -12.68 -0.89 -0.10
CA LEU A 79 -11.60 0.08 -0.36
C LEU A 79 -10.26 -0.57 -0.70
N LYS A 80 -9.96 -1.75 -0.14
CA LYS A 80 -8.72 -2.48 -0.41
C LYS A 80 -8.67 -2.87 -1.89
N SER A 81 -9.70 -3.58 -2.35
CA SER A 81 -9.78 -4.05 -3.73
C SER A 81 -9.83 -2.88 -4.73
N ILE A 82 -10.53 -1.79 -4.37
CA ILE A 82 -10.58 -0.58 -5.20
C ILE A 82 -9.19 0.05 -5.35
N CYS A 83 -8.46 0.26 -4.24
CA CYS A 83 -7.09 0.77 -4.31
C CYS A 83 -6.18 -0.14 -5.13
N GLU A 84 -6.21 -1.45 -4.90
CA GLU A 84 -5.36 -2.39 -5.65
C GLU A 84 -5.66 -2.37 -7.15
N ALA A 85 -6.94 -2.28 -7.53
CA ALA A 85 -7.34 -2.17 -8.93
C ALA A 85 -6.85 -0.86 -9.57
N ASN A 86 -7.13 0.29 -8.93
CA ASN A 86 -6.69 1.60 -9.42
C ASN A 86 -5.16 1.66 -9.58
N LEU A 87 -4.42 1.09 -8.63
CA LEU A 87 -2.96 1.04 -8.67
C LEU A 87 -2.44 0.17 -9.82
N LYS A 88 -2.99 -1.03 -9.98
CA LYS A 88 -2.62 -1.95 -11.07
C LYS A 88 -2.89 -1.31 -12.43
N GLU A 89 -4.02 -0.63 -12.58
CA GLU A 89 -4.39 0.09 -13.79
C GLU A 89 -3.44 1.26 -14.07
N ALA A 90 -3.22 2.14 -13.11
CA ALA A 90 -2.38 3.32 -13.30
C ALA A 90 -0.91 2.96 -13.57
N LEU A 91 -0.39 1.94 -12.88
CA LEU A 91 0.99 1.47 -13.04
C LEU A 91 1.16 0.48 -14.21
N ALA A 92 0.08 0.06 -14.89
CA ALA A 92 0.18 -0.69 -16.15
C ALA A 92 0.81 0.16 -17.27
N THR A 93 0.93 1.47 -17.06
CA THR A 93 1.61 2.41 -17.95
C THR A 93 2.74 3.15 -17.22
N GLY A 94 3.63 3.79 -17.98
CA GLY A 94 4.71 4.61 -17.46
C GLY A 94 5.94 3.81 -17.05
N ALA A 95 6.67 4.29 -16.04
CA ALA A 95 8.06 3.88 -15.78
C ALA A 95 8.21 2.38 -15.52
N VAL A 96 7.26 1.74 -14.82
CA VAL A 96 7.30 0.32 -14.42
C VAL A 96 6.36 -0.58 -15.21
N ALA A 97 5.86 -0.10 -16.37
CA ALA A 97 4.90 -0.83 -17.19
C ALA A 97 5.42 -2.23 -17.56
N GLY A 98 4.57 -3.25 -17.40
CA GLY A 98 4.91 -4.65 -17.68
C GLY A 98 5.89 -5.31 -16.70
N ARG A 99 6.33 -4.60 -15.64
CA ARG A 99 7.31 -5.09 -14.65
C ARG A 99 6.76 -5.25 -13.25
N LEU A 100 5.55 -4.79 -12.98
CA LEU A 100 4.89 -4.98 -11.68
C LEU A 100 4.75 -6.47 -11.36
N SER A 101 5.11 -6.86 -10.14
CA SER A 101 4.92 -8.24 -9.67
C SER A 101 3.90 -8.34 -8.54
N LYS A 102 3.79 -7.31 -7.69
CA LYS A 102 2.95 -7.27 -6.50
C LYS A 102 2.45 -5.85 -6.27
N VAL A 103 1.16 -5.74 -6.05
CA VAL A 103 0.47 -4.56 -5.51
C VAL A 103 -0.47 -5.10 -4.45
N ILE A 104 -0.17 -4.82 -3.18
CA ILE A 104 -1.00 -5.20 -2.04
C ILE A 104 -1.32 -3.96 -1.22
N VAL A 105 -2.58 -3.84 -0.82
CA VAL A 105 -3.03 -2.83 0.14
C VAL A 105 -3.40 -3.56 1.43
N ASP A 106 -2.73 -3.24 2.53
CA ASP A 106 -3.09 -3.70 3.87
C ASP A 106 -3.95 -2.64 4.57
N THR A 107 -5.19 -3.02 4.87
CA THR A 107 -6.20 -2.21 5.57
C THR A 107 -6.56 -2.79 6.93
N SER A 108 -5.83 -3.83 7.40
CA SER A 108 -6.10 -4.47 8.69
C SER A 108 -5.93 -3.49 9.85
N GLU A 109 -4.94 -2.61 9.75
CA GLU A 109 -4.65 -1.55 10.71
C GLU A 109 -5.34 -0.21 10.35
N PRO A 110 -5.50 0.70 11.33
CA PRO A 110 -5.97 2.06 11.09
C PRO A 110 -5.07 2.87 10.15
N HIS A 111 -3.80 2.47 10.05
CA HIS A 111 -2.84 3.01 9.11
C HIS A 111 -2.73 2.07 7.92
N ALA A 112 -3.36 2.42 6.81
CA ALA A 112 -3.25 1.61 5.60
C ALA A 112 -1.82 1.65 5.04
N VAL A 113 -1.30 0.49 4.66
CA VAL A 113 0.03 0.35 4.07
C VAL A 113 -0.09 -0.23 2.67
N VAL A 114 0.57 0.40 1.70
CA VAL A 114 0.65 -0.13 0.34
C VAL A 114 2.03 -0.70 0.08
N TYR A 115 2.07 -1.88 -0.51
CA TYR A 115 3.27 -2.59 -0.91
C TYR A 115 3.29 -2.72 -2.43
N VAL A 116 4.26 -2.10 -3.10
CA VAL A 116 4.44 -2.19 -4.55
C VAL A 116 5.82 -2.71 -4.88
N ASN A 117 5.89 -3.72 -5.75
CA ASN A 117 7.16 -4.19 -6.28
C ASN A 117 7.15 -4.39 -7.79
N TRP A 118 8.35 -4.32 -8.36
CA TRP A 118 8.58 -4.52 -9.77
C TRP A 118 9.94 -5.17 -10.04
N ALA A 119 10.07 -5.79 -11.21
CA ALA A 119 11.34 -6.30 -11.72
C ALA A 119 12.22 -5.14 -12.21
N ASN A 120 13.45 -5.06 -11.72
CA ASN A 120 14.44 -4.10 -12.16
C ASN A 120 15.00 -4.49 -13.54
N GLU A 121 15.01 -3.54 -14.48
CA GLU A 121 15.68 -3.69 -15.77
C GLU A 121 16.92 -2.80 -15.89
N ASN A 122 16.97 -1.69 -15.14
CA ASN A 122 18.05 -0.73 -15.19
C ASN A 122 18.35 -0.18 -13.79
N VAL A 123 19.49 -0.61 -13.23
CA VAL A 123 19.95 -0.20 -11.89
C VAL A 123 20.10 1.32 -11.74
N SER A 124 20.36 2.05 -12.83
CA SER A 124 20.51 3.51 -12.78
C SER A 124 19.17 4.27 -12.64
N GLN A 125 18.04 3.59 -12.84
CA GLN A 125 16.70 4.19 -12.83
C GLN A 125 15.89 3.86 -11.57
N LEU A 126 16.46 3.12 -10.61
CA LEU A 126 15.74 2.64 -9.43
C LEU A 126 15.07 3.77 -8.64
N GLU A 127 15.74 4.92 -8.48
CA GLU A 127 15.21 6.05 -7.73
C GLU A 127 14.12 6.81 -8.50
N GLU A 128 14.23 6.85 -9.85
CA GLU A 128 13.22 7.40 -10.76
C GLU A 128 11.94 6.57 -10.69
N GLU A 129 12.10 5.25 -10.84
CA GLU A 129 11.01 4.26 -10.77
C GLU A 129 10.31 4.30 -9.41
N ALA A 130 11.08 4.30 -8.31
CA ALA A 130 10.54 4.38 -6.96
C ALA A 130 9.75 5.68 -6.73
N SER A 131 10.28 6.81 -7.18
CA SER A 131 9.60 8.11 -7.09
C SER A 131 8.31 8.14 -7.90
N TYR A 132 8.32 7.57 -9.11
CA TYR A 132 7.13 7.44 -9.95
C TYR A 132 6.06 6.58 -9.27
N VAL A 133 6.43 5.39 -8.80
CA VAL A 133 5.50 4.46 -8.13
C VAL A 133 4.87 5.09 -6.89
N ALA A 134 5.68 5.75 -6.06
CA ALA A 134 5.18 6.42 -4.85
C ALA A 134 4.18 7.53 -5.19
N ALA A 135 4.51 8.38 -6.18
CA ALA A 135 3.66 9.48 -6.61
C ALA A 135 2.30 8.99 -7.13
N VAL A 136 2.33 8.00 -8.03
CA VAL A 136 1.11 7.37 -8.57
C VAL A 136 0.30 6.73 -7.43
N THR A 137 0.98 6.08 -6.48
CA THR A 137 0.27 5.42 -5.37
C THR A 137 -0.46 6.41 -4.48
N ALA A 138 0.17 7.54 -4.13
CA ALA A 138 -0.46 8.59 -3.34
C ALA A 138 -1.67 9.23 -4.03
N GLN A 139 -1.70 9.25 -5.37
CA GLN A 139 -2.81 9.76 -6.17
C GLN A 139 -3.96 8.75 -6.25
N GLN A 140 -3.65 7.47 -6.45
CA GLN A 140 -4.63 6.42 -6.75
C GLN A 140 -5.24 5.75 -5.52
N CYS A 141 -4.56 5.84 -4.36
CA CYS A 141 -5.05 5.30 -3.10
C CYS A 141 -4.97 6.35 -1.98
N PRO A 142 -5.94 7.28 -1.87
CA PRO A 142 -5.88 8.41 -0.94
C PRO A 142 -6.00 8.01 0.55
N ILE A 143 -6.38 6.77 0.84
CA ILE A 143 -6.45 6.23 2.20
C ILE A 143 -5.10 5.75 2.75
N VAL A 144 -4.09 5.58 1.88
CA VAL A 144 -2.77 5.06 2.30
C VAL A 144 -2.09 6.03 3.26
N SER A 145 -1.47 5.50 4.32
CA SER A 145 -0.58 6.26 5.20
C SER A 145 0.89 6.09 4.80
N THR A 146 1.29 4.83 4.54
CA THR A 146 2.68 4.47 4.22
C THR A 146 2.75 3.68 2.93
N ILE A 147 3.71 4.02 2.08
CA ILE A 147 3.99 3.32 0.82
C ILE A 147 5.36 2.67 0.93
N THR A 148 5.40 1.35 0.81
CA THR A 148 6.62 0.55 0.75
C THR A 148 6.86 0.14 -0.69
N VAL A 149 8.04 0.47 -1.20
CA VAL A 149 8.45 0.15 -2.57
C VAL A 149 9.72 -0.68 -2.56
N TRP A 150 9.81 -1.67 -3.44
CA TRP A 150 11.06 -2.37 -3.69
C TRP A 150 11.16 -2.87 -5.12
N ALA A 151 12.38 -2.91 -5.63
CA ALA A 151 12.68 -3.54 -6.91
C ALA A 151 13.42 -4.85 -6.66
N VAL A 152 13.10 -5.87 -7.45
CA VAL A 152 13.79 -7.17 -7.42
C VAL A 152 14.65 -7.34 -8.67
N ASP A 153 15.70 -8.14 -8.57
CA ASP A 153 16.48 -8.54 -9.74
C ASP A 153 15.60 -9.32 -10.72
N LYS A 154 15.71 -9.03 -12.02
CA LYS A 154 14.91 -9.70 -13.06
C LYS A 154 15.33 -11.16 -13.26
N ALA A 155 16.61 -11.48 -13.09
CA ALA A 155 17.16 -12.83 -13.17
C ALA A 155 16.94 -13.60 -11.86
N ASP A 156 16.91 -12.91 -10.72
CA ASP A 156 16.57 -13.50 -9.42
C ASP A 156 15.51 -12.69 -8.66
N PRO A 157 14.21 -12.97 -8.88
CA PRO A 157 13.12 -12.24 -8.23
C PRO A 157 13.05 -12.35 -6.71
N ARG A 158 13.87 -13.22 -6.09
CA ARG A 158 14.01 -13.31 -4.63
C ARG A 158 14.98 -12.26 -4.09
N THR A 159 15.86 -11.74 -4.95
CA THR A 159 16.87 -10.76 -4.57
C THR A 159 16.33 -9.35 -4.77
N ARG A 160 16.20 -8.59 -3.68
CA ARG A 160 15.92 -7.15 -3.73
C ARG A 160 17.17 -6.38 -4.10
N VAL A 161 17.03 -5.46 -5.04
CA VAL A 161 18.08 -4.54 -5.50
C VAL A 161 17.81 -3.09 -5.10
N PHE A 162 16.58 -2.79 -4.68
CA PHE A 162 16.18 -1.51 -4.11
C PHE A 162 15.08 -1.71 -3.06
N GLN A 163 15.08 -0.92 -2.00
CA GLN A 163 13.98 -0.84 -1.04
C GLN A 163 13.88 0.57 -0.46
N ALA A 164 12.67 1.08 -0.29
CA ALA A 164 12.42 2.34 0.40
C ALA A 164 10.99 2.41 0.96
N LEU A 165 10.78 3.31 1.91
CA LEU A 165 9.47 3.65 2.45
C LEU A 165 9.22 5.15 2.28
N ILE A 166 7.97 5.55 2.15
CA ILE A 166 7.58 6.96 2.08
C ILE A 166 6.17 7.17 2.62
N SER A 167 5.95 8.26 3.35
CA SER A 167 4.59 8.64 3.76
C SER A 167 3.77 9.12 2.57
N ARG A 168 2.44 9.00 2.64
CA ARG A 168 1.56 9.52 1.58
C ARG A 168 1.77 11.03 1.36
N GLU A 169 1.88 11.81 2.43
CA GLU A 169 2.06 13.26 2.36
C GLU A 169 3.40 13.64 1.71
N ALA A 170 4.43 12.83 1.93
CA ALA A 170 5.71 12.97 1.24
C ALA A 170 5.59 12.61 -0.24
N ALA A 171 4.98 11.47 -0.56
CA ALA A 171 4.78 11.03 -1.94
C ALA A 171 3.90 11.98 -2.76
N ALA A 172 2.89 12.61 -2.16
CA ALA A 172 2.03 13.59 -2.81
C ALA A 172 2.77 14.86 -3.26
N ARG A 173 3.98 15.12 -2.77
CA ARG A 173 4.85 16.22 -3.21
C ARG A 173 5.66 15.89 -4.46
N ILE A 174 5.68 14.62 -4.88
CA ILE A 174 6.39 14.17 -6.08
C ILE A 174 5.51 14.41 -7.30
N ARG A 175 6.10 14.99 -8.34
CA ARG A 175 5.46 15.15 -9.65
C ARG A 175 5.90 14.00 -10.57
N PRO A 176 5.02 13.06 -10.95
CA PRO A 176 5.39 11.89 -11.75
C PRO A 176 6.16 12.23 -13.02
N GLU A 177 5.76 13.30 -13.71
CA GLU A 177 6.33 13.77 -14.97
C GLU A 177 7.73 14.41 -14.84
N ARG A 178 8.16 14.70 -13.60
CA ARG A 178 9.48 15.29 -13.31
C ARG A 178 10.40 14.35 -12.53
N THR A 179 10.04 13.07 -12.44
CA THR A 179 10.82 12.07 -11.68
C THR A 179 12.23 11.95 -12.24
N LYS A 180 12.39 11.90 -13.57
CA LYS A 180 13.71 11.87 -14.23
C LYS A 180 14.65 13.02 -13.85
N ASP A 181 14.13 14.20 -13.55
CA ASP A 181 14.94 15.39 -13.25
C ASP A 181 15.36 15.48 -11.77
N PHE A 182 14.59 14.87 -10.87
CA PHE A 182 14.70 15.12 -9.42
C PHE A 182 14.76 13.88 -8.54
N ALA A 183 14.65 12.69 -9.13
CA ALA A 183 14.62 11.43 -8.40
C ALA A 183 15.82 11.27 -7.46
N ASP A 184 17.02 11.32 -8.03
CA ASP A 184 18.30 11.08 -7.36
C ASP A 184 18.77 12.23 -6.44
N THR A 185 18.12 13.40 -6.54
CA THR A 185 18.51 14.60 -5.81
C THR A 185 17.49 14.99 -4.75
N ARG A 186 16.27 15.36 -5.17
CA ARG A 186 15.24 15.96 -4.30
C ARG A 186 14.24 14.93 -3.80
N TYR A 187 13.77 14.03 -4.66
CA TYR A 187 12.69 13.11 -4.29
C TYR A 187 13.17 11.95 -3.44
N ILE A 188 14.37 11.42 -3.66
CA ILE A 188 14.91 10.34 -2.82
C ILE A 188 15.03 10.75 -1.34
N ARG A 189 15.21 12.05 -1.05
CA ARG A 189 15.27 12.59 0.32
C ARG A 189 13.91 12.60 1.03
N LEU A 190 12.82 12.35 0.30
CA LEU A 190 11.49 12.19 0.88
C LEU A 190 11.25 10.75 1.36
N PHE A 191 12.09 9.81 0.93
CA PHE A 191 12.02 8.43 1.34
C PHE A 191 12.81 8.18 2.62
N GLU A 192 12.36 7.18 3.35
CA GLU A 192 12.96 6.65 4.56
C GLU A 192 13.50 5.24 4.28
N GLY A 193 14.57 4.85 4.98
CA GLY A 193 15.11 3.50 4.89
C GLY A 193 15.54 3.10 3.48
N VAL A 194 16.00 4.06 2.66
CA VAL A 194 16.48 3.80 1.30
C VAL A 194 17.68 2.86 1.35
N LYS A 195 17.57 1.73 0.65
CA LYS A 195 18.67 0.79 0.41
C LYS A 195 18.76 0.52 -1.08
N ASN A 196 19.95 0.68 -1.65
CA ASN A 196 20.22 0.49 -3.07
C ASN A 196 21.50 -0.33 -3.28
N ALA A 197 21.35 -1.53 -3.82
CA ALA A 197 22.46 -2.46 -4.02
C ALA A 197 23.53 -1.89 -4.97
N SER A 198 23.12 -1.07 -5.96
CA SER A 198 24.05 -0.39 -6.88
C SER A 198 24.93 0.66 -6.20
N LYS A 199 24.54 1.14 -5.03
CA LYS A 199 25.31 2.08 -4.19
C LYS A 199 26.11 1.37 -3.10
N GLY A 200 26.09 0.03 -3.07
CA GLY A 200 26.78 -0.80 -2.08
C GLY A 200 25.99 -1.07 -0.80
N ASP A 201 24.71 -0.72 -0.75
CA ASP A 201 23.88 -0.97 0.44
C ASP A 201 23.53 -2.46 0.59
N VAL A 202 23.57 -2.96 1.82
CA VAL A 202 23.10 -4.30 2.15
C VAL A 202 21.58 -4.29 2.28
N ILE A 203 20.92 -5.01 1.38
CA ILE A 203 19.46 -5.14 1.36
C ILE A 203 19.05 -6.45 2.02
N ASP A 204 18.13 -6.36 2.99
CA ASP A 204 17.58 -7.53 3.65
C ASP A 204 16.74 -8.32 2.65
N GLN A 205 17.21 -9.51 2.29
CA GLN A 205 16.57 -10.38 1.31
C GLN A 205 15.31 -11.06 1.86
N ASN A 206 15.03 -10.87 3.15
CA ASN A 206 13.86 -11.40 3.84
C ASN A 206 13.15 -10.30 4.63
N THR A 207 12.16 -9.70 3.98
CA THR A 207 10.97 -9.17 4.66
C THR A 207 9.77 -9.45 3.75
N ALA A 208 9.49 -10.72 3.53
CA ALA A 208 8.14 -11.17 3.26
C ALA A 208 7.33 -10.98 4.55
N GLY A 209 7.00 -9.73 4.87
CA GLY A 209 6.13 -9.37 5.98
C GLY A 209 4.87 -8.74 5.41
N ALA A 210 4.00 -9.57 4.84
CA ALA A 210 2.56 -9.35 4.58
C ALA A 210 2.08 -10.32 3.48
N ASP A 211 2.35 -11.61 3.62
CA ASP A 211 1.43 -12.63 3.12
C ASP A 211 0.57 -12.99 4.33
N GLY A 212 -0.72 -12.65 4.26
CA GLY A 212 -1.63 -12.73 5.40
C GLY A 212 -1.96 -14.16 5.85
N ALA A 213 -2.56 -14.21 7.04
CA ALA A 213 -3.30 -15.32 7.66
C ALA A 213 -2.46 -16.48 8.24
N GLY A 214 -2.59 -16.67 9.55
CA GLY A 214 -1.91 -17.73 10.28
C GLY A 214 -2.48 -19.12 10.04
N THR A 215 -1.70 -20.12 10.44
CA THR A 215 -2.07 -21.35 11.18
C THR A 215 -0.74 -22.06 11.48
N GLU A 216 -0.69 -22.84 12.56
CA GLU A 216 0.40 -23.75 13.00
C GLU A 216 1.46 -23.19 13.97
N ALA A 217 1.14 -23.24 15.27
CA ALA A 217 1.87 -24.02 16.28
C ALA A 217 1.16 -23.82 17.65
N GLY A 218 0.91 -24.82 18.49
CA GLY A 218 1.55 -26.12 18.55
C GLY A 218 0.64 -27.20 19.13
N ALA A 219 0.70 -28.35 18.49
CA ALA A 219 0.48 -29.62 19.15
C ALA A 219 1.50 -29.75 20.29
N ALA A 220 1.01 -30.05 21.50
CA ALA A 220 1.83 -30.38 22.65
C ALA A 220 2.63 -31.66 22.35
N PRO A 221 3.95 -31.70 22.63
CA PRO A 221 4.68 -32.94 22.62
C PRO A 221 4.37 -33.73 23.89
N THR A 222 3.77 -34.90 23.69
CA THR A 222 3.68 -36.00 24.65
C THR A 222 5.08 -36.52 25.01
N GLY A 223 5.36 -36.58 26.31
CA GLY A 223 6.24 -37.58 26.94
C GLY A 223 7.72 -37.24 27.05
N ASN A 224 8.24 -37.14 28.29
CA ASN A 224 9.00 -38.25 28.87
C ASN A 224 9.35 -38.08 30.36
N GLN A 225 9.15 -39.19 31.09
CA GLN A 225 9.97 -39.74 32.18
C GLN A 225 10.15 -38.97 33.50
N ALA A 226 9.48 -39.51 34.53
CA ALA A 226 9.82 -39.34 35.93
C ALA A 226 11.11 -40.11 36.29
N PRO A 227 11.96 -39.60 37.20
CA PRO A 227 13.11 -40.33 37.71
C PRO A 227 12.68 -41.31 38.81
N THR A 228 13.14 -42.55 38.67
CA THR A 228 13.21 -43.54 39.75
C THR A 228 14.08 -43.03 40.91
N LYS A 229 13.51 -42.95 42.12
CA LYS A 229 14.25 -42.97 43.38
C LYS A 229 13.36 -43.58 44.48
N GLY A 230 13.90 -44.61 45.15
CA GLY A 230 13.48 -45.08 46.48
C GLY A 230 12.43 -46.18 46.47
#